data_AF-A0AA94WMF4-F1
#
_entry.id   AF-A0AA94WMF4-F1
#
_cell.length_a   1.000
_cell.length_b   1.000
_cell.length_c   1.000
_cell.angle_alpha   90.00
_cell.angle_beta   90.00
_cell.angle_gamma   90.00
#
_symmetry.space_group_name_H-M   'P 1'
#
loop_
_entity.id
_entity.type
_entity.pdbx_description
1 polymer ?
#
loop_
_entity_poly.entity_id
_entity_poly.type
_entity_poly.pdbx_seq_one_letter_code
_entity_poly.pdbx_strand_id
1 'polypeptide(L)'
;MEFAISIAMVDVKVKMNNHDLNDREVNILEVFLLNLAAQSNASSTKMGMALNPLEKLEHDTVLHYRFAWQSSISEELYGEFKEGLERRYSVAFKMCDLPEGQLLFKENAYIAST
;
A
#
# COMPACT_ATOMS: atom_id res chain seq x y z
N MET A 1 -26.13 12.42 14.10
CA MET A 1 -25.09 11.45 14.50
C MET A 1 -24.11 11.42 13.35
N GLU A 2 -22.99 12.12 13.48
CA GLU A 2 -21.92 12.12 12.47
C GLU A 2 -21.05 10.88 12.71
N PHE A 3 -20.91 10.05 11.69
CA PHE A 3 -19.98 8.93 11.71
C PHE A 3 -18.64 9.45 11.24
N ALA A 4 -17.65 9.56 12.14
CA ALA A 4 -16.28 9.75 11.72
C ALA A 4 -15.75 8.39 11.21
N ILE A 5 -15.54 8.26 9.91
CA ILE A 5 -14.88 7.08 9.34
C ILE A 5 -13.41 7.15 9.74
N SER A 6 -12.99 6.24 10.63
CA SER A 6 -11.61 6.13 11.09
C SER A 6 -10.99 4.87 10.53
N ILE A 7 -9.85 5.00 9.83
CA ILE A 7 -9.17 3.88 9.18
C ILE A 7 -8.01 3.43 10.06
N ALA A 8 -8.10 2.21 10.57
CA ALA A 8 -7.02 1.62 11.38
C ALA A 8 -6.03 0.83 10.52
N MET A 9 -6.50 0.26 9.41
CA MET A 9 -5.69 -0.62 8.57
C MET A 9 -6.24 -0.73 7.14
N VAL A 10 -5.33 -0.97 6.20
CA VAL A 10 -5.64 -1.19 4.78
C VAL A 10 -4.79 -2.34 4.25
N ASP A 11 -5.42 -3.24 3.49
CA ASP A 11 -4.70 -4.25 2.72
C ASP A 11 -4.39 -3.66 1.34
N VAL A 12 -3.12 -3.68 0.97
CA VAL A 12 -2.61 -3.18 -0.31
C VAL A 12 -2.05 -4.37 -1.09
N LYS A 13 -2.57 -4.56 -2.30
CA LYS A 13 -2.09 -5.55 -3.25
C LYS A 13 -1.61 -4.84 -4.51
N VAL A 14 -0.47 -5.27 -5.04
CA VAL A 14 0.02 -4.87 -6.35
C VAL A 14 0.13 -6.12 -7.21
N LYS A 15 -0.59 -6.11 -8.33
CA LYS A 15 -0.49 -7.13 -9.37
C LYS A 15 0.24 -6.57 -10.58
N MET A 16 1.08 -7.35 -11.21
CA MET A 16 1.79 -6.94 -12.41
C MET A 16 1.71 -8.08 -13.42
N ASN A 17 0.79 -7.94 -14.37
CA ASN A 17 0.64 -8.92 -15.44
C ASN A 17 1.76 -8.75 -16.48
N ASN A 18 2.17 -9.87 -17.09
CA ASN A 18 3.12 -9.89 -18.20
C ASN A 18 4.49 -9.23 -17.90
N HIS A 19 5.03 -9.43 -16.70
CA HIS A 19 6.41 -9.06 -16.42
C HIS A 19 7.37 -10.23 -16.70
N ASP A 20 8.59 -9.91 -17.12
CA ASP A 20 9.67 -10.90 -17.32
C ASP A 20 10.60 -11.03 -16.09
N LEU A 21 10.22 -10.41 -14.97
CA LEU A 21 11.00 -10.47 -13.73
C LEU A 21 11.07 -11.88 -13.16
N ASN A 22 12.26 -12.28 -12.73
CA ASN A 22 12.45 -13.49 -11.93
C ASN A 22 12.14 -13.24 -10.44
N ASP A 23 12.09 -14.32 -9.64
CA ASP A 23 11.77 -14.25 -8.21
C ASP A 23 12.65 -13.27 -7.41
N ARG A 24 13.94 -13.19 -7.76
CA ARG A 24 14.87 -12.27 -7.09
C ARG A 24 14.53 -10.81 -7.41
N GLU A 25 14.21 -10.52 -8.67
CA GLU A 25 13.82 -9.19 -9.11
C GLU A 25 12.46 -8.77 -8.53
N VAL A 26 11.51 -9.71 -8.46
CA VAL A 26 10.21 -9.49 -7.78
C VAL A 26 10.42 -9.14 -6.31
N ASN A 27 11.30 -9.87 -5.60
CA ASN A 27 11.61 -9.56 -4.20
C ASN A 27 12.28 -8.18 -4.02
N ILE A 28 13.17 -7.79 -4.95
CA ILE A 28 13.79 -6.45 -4.95
C ILE A 28 12.73 -5.38 -5.16
N LEU A 29 11.84 -5.58 -6.13
CA LEU A 29 10.74 -4.67 -6.41
C LEU A 29 9.80 -4.55 -5.21
N GLU A 30 9.44 -5.67 -4.57
CA GLU A 30 8.62 -5.69 -3.36
C GLU A 30 9.23 -4.82 -2.25
N VAL A 31 10.51 -5.02 -1.94
CA VAL A 31 11.22 -4.23 -0.91
C VAL A 31 11.26 -2.75 -1.30
N PHE A 32 11.46 -2.44 -2.58
CA PHE A 32 11.44 -1.06 -3.06
C PHE A 32 10.06 -0.41 -2.87
N LEU A 33 8.98 -1.10 -3.25
CA LEU A 33 7.61 -0.63 -3.07
C LEU A 33 7.27 -0.43 -1.57
N LEU A 34 7.70 -1.33 -0.68
CA LEU A 34 7.52 -1.16 0.76
C LEU A 34 8.22 0.10 1.31
N ASN A 35 9.41 0.43 0.81
CA ASN A 35 10.10 1.67 1.19
C ASN A 35 9.34 2.92 0.71
N LEU A 36 8.78 2.88 -0.51
CA LEU A 36 7.94 3.96 -1.02
C LEU A 36 6.64 4.10 -0.21
N ALA A 37 6.07 2.99 0.27
CA ALA A 37 4.93 3.00 1.17
C ALA A 37 5.27 3.65 2.52
N ALA A 38 6.41 3.28 3.12
CA ALA A 38 6.90 3.90 4.34
C ALA A 38 7.12 5.41 4.15
N GLN A 39 7.69 5.83 3.01
CA GLN A 39 7.88 7.25 2.69
C GLN A 39 6.55 7.98 2.50
N SER A 40 5.56 7.38 1.83
CA SER A 40 4.22 7.95 1.69
C SER A 40 3.60 8.20 3.07
N ASN A 41 3.61 7.18 3.93
CA ASN A 41 3.12 7.26 5.29
C ASN A 41 3.82 8.33 6.13
N ALA A 42 5.16 8.41 6.07
CA ALA A 42 5.91 9.42 6.79
C ALA A 42 5.59 10.85 6.32
N SER A 43 5.20 11.02 5.06
CA SER A 43 4.88 12.33 4.47
C SER A 43 3.47 12.80 4.83
N SER A 44 2.49 11.90 4.83
CA SER A 44 1.09 12.21 5.12
C SER A 44 0.75 12.10 6.61
N THR A 45 0.84 10.89 7.17
CA THR A 45 0.33 10.60 8.51
C THR A 45 1.31 10.99 9.62
N LYS A 46 2.62 10.92 9.34
CA LYS A 46 3.71 11.10 10.32
C LYS A 46 3.63 10.14 11.52
N MET A 47 2.95 9.01 11.36
CA MET A 47 2.73 8.01 12.41
C MET A 47 3.47 6.70 12.14
N GLY A 48 3.70 5.93 13.20
CA GLY A 48 4.17 4.55 13.06
C GLY A 48 3.16 3.69 12.30
N MET A 49 3.64 2.95 11.30
CA MET A 49 2.86 2.03 10.48
C MET A 49 3.55 0.67 10.42
N ALA A 50 2.87 -0.38 10.84
CA ALA A 50 3.31 -1.75 10.69
C ALA A 50 3.01 -2.24 9.27
N LEU A 51 3.98 -2.92 8.65
CA LEU A 51 3.88 -3.54 7.33
C LEU A 51 3.82 -5.06 7.51
N ASN A 52 2.61 -5.63 7.51
CA ASN A 52 2.43 -7.06 7.75
C ASN A 52 2.22 -7.80 6.41
N PRO A 53 3.06 -8.78 6.04
CA PRO A 53 2.87 -9.51 4.80
C PRO A 53 1.57 -10.33 4.84
N LEU A 54 0.92 -10.44 3.68
CA LEU A 54 -0.22 -11.31 3.44
C LEU A 54 0.14 -12.32 2.35
N GLU A 55 -0.59 -13.42 2.28
CA GLU A 55 -0.32 -14.50 1.34
C GLU A 55 -0.50 -14.04 -0.13
N LYS A 56 0.50 -14.32 -0.98
CA LYS A 56 0.47 -14.05 -2.42
C LYS A 56 -0.09 -15.27 -3.14
N LEU A 57 -1.41 -15.32 -3.29
CA LEU A 57 -2.10 -16.46 -3.89
C LEU A 57 -1.98 -16.52 -5.43
N GLU A 58 -1.60 -15.41 -6.06
CA GLU A 58 -1.59 -15.26 -7.51
C GLU A 58 -0.15 -14.99 -7.98
N HIS A 59 0.29 -15.64 -9.05
CA HIS A 59 1.67 -15.59 -9.51
C HIS A 59 2.10 -14.18 -9.96
N ASP A 60 1.15 -13.37 -10.44
CA ASP A 60 1.31 -11.98 -10.86
C ASP A 60 1.33 -11.00 -9.66
N THR A 61 1.15 -11.47 -8.43
CA THR A 61 1.14 -10.62 -7.25
C THR A 61 2.57 -10.32 -6.80
N VAL A 62 3.03 -9.10 -7.06
CA VAL A 62 4.36 -8.63 -6.62
C VAL A 62 4.36 -8.18 -5.15
N LEU A 63 3.25 -7.62 -4.66
CA LEU A 63 3.12 -7.15 -3.27
C LEU A 63 1.73 -7.47 -2.72
N HIS A 64 1.65 -7.97 -1.48
CA HIS A 64 0.39 -8.09 -0.74
C HIS A 64 0.65 -7.91 0.75
N TYR A 65 0.29 -6.74 1.29
CA TYR A 65 0.57 -6.37 2.68
C TYR A 65 -0.62 -5.69 3.33
N ARG A 66 -0.70 -5.85 4.64
CA ARG A 66 -1.56 -5.10 5.52
C ARG A 66 -0.77 -3.99 6.19
N PHE A 67 -1.15 -2.77 5.89
CA PHE A 67 -0.63 -1.57 6.53
C PHE A 67 -1.53 -1.23 7.71
N ALA A 68 -0.97 -1.19 8.91
CA ALA A 68 -1.69 -0.93 10.15
C ALA A 68 -1.04 0.22 10.92
N TRP A 69 -1.80 1.28 11.17
CA TRP A 69 -1.31 2.45 11.90
C TRP A 69 -1.40 2.25 13.41
N GLN A 70 -0.52 2.92 14.16
CA GLN A 70 -0.49 2.86 15.63
C GLN A 70 -1.81 3.32 16.27
N SER A 71 -2.52 4.25 15.61
CA SER A 71 -3.91 4.61 15.91
C SER A 71 -4.65 4.87 14.61
N SER A 72 -5.98 4.87 14.65
CA SER A 72 -6.80 5.16 13.48
C SER A 72 -6.50 6.54 12.91
N ILE A 73 -6.40 6.64 11.59
CA ILE A 73 -6.24 7.90 10.86
C ILE A 73 -7.58 8.39 10.30
N SER A 74 -7.68 9.69 10.04
CA SER A 74 -8.84 10.28 9.36
C SER A 74 -8.88 9.84 7.89
N GLU A 75 -10.06 9.94 7.29
CA GLU A 75 -10.24 9.73 5.85
C GLU A 75 -9.37 10.68 5.00
N GLU A 76 -9.17 11.92 5.44
CA GLU A 76 -8.28 12.90 4.80
C GLU A 76 -6.83 12.40 4.74
N LEU A 77 -6.26 12.01 5.88
CA LEU A 77 -4.89 11.50 5.95
C LEU A 77 -4.72 10.20 5.16
N TYR A 78 -5.76 9.37 5.14
CA TYR A 78 -5.77 8.17 4.31
C TYR A 78 -5.79 8.50 2.81
N GLY A 79 -6.59 9.49 2.41
CA GLY A 79 -6.61 10.01 1.03
C GLY A 79 -5.22 10.50 0.60
N GLU A 80 -4.57 11.33 1.42
CA GLU A 80 -3.21 11.81 1.18
C GLU A 80 -2.20 10.66 1.07
N PHE A 81 -2.29 9.67 1.97
CA PHE A 81 -1.44 8.48 1.95
C PHE A 81 -1.62 7.69 0.65
N LYS A 82 -2.87 7.45 0.26
CA LYS A 82 -3.23 6.67 -0.93
C LYS A 82 -2.75 7.35 -2.20
N GLU A 83 -3.05 8.65 -2.39
CA GLU A 83 -2.57 9.42 -3.54
C GLU A 83 -1.05 9.47 -3.59
N GLY A 84 -0.41 9.66 -2.43
CA GLY A 84 1.04 9.63 -2.30
C GLY A 84 1.63 8.28 -2.73
N LEU A 85 0.97 7.18 -2.37
CA LEU A 85 1.40 5.82 -2.67
C LEU A 85 1.25 5.52 -4.16
N GLU A 86 0.07 5.77 -4.72
CA GLU A 86 -0.26 5.56 -6.14
C GLU A 86 0.73 6.32 -7.04
N ARG A 87 0.98 7.59 -6.73
CA ARG A 87 1.97 8.41 -7.46
C ARG A 87 3.37 7.82 -7.38
N ARG A 88 3.82 7.40 -6.20
CA ARG A 88 5.17 6.83 -6.01
C ARG A 88 5.33 5.52 -6.77
N TYR A 89 4.33 4.64 -6.73
CA TYR A 89 4.39 3.36 -7.43
C TYR A 89 4.33 3.55 -8.95
N SER A 90 3.45 4.42 -9.47
CA SER A 90 3.42 4.72 -10.91
C SER A 90 4.74 5.31 -11.42
N VAL A 91 5.36 6.22 -10.65
CA VAL A 91 6.70 6.74 -10.98
C VAL A 91 7.76 5.65 -10.91
N ALA A 92 7.74 4.80 -9.89
CA ALA A 92 8.68 3.69 -9.75
C ALA A 92 8.62 2.72 -10.94
N PHE A 93 7.42 2.30 -11.36
CA PHE A 93 7.28 1.42 -12.52
C PHE A 93 7.82 2.07 -13.79
N LYS A 94 7.52 3.35 -14.03
CA LYS A 94 8.06 4.11 -15.17
C LYS A 94 9.59 4.22 -15.13
N MET A 95 10.17 4.50 -13.96
CA MET A 95 11.63 4.62 -13.80
C MET A 95 12.37 3.29 -14.01
N CYS A 96 11.71 2.18 -13.66
CA CYS A 96 12.25 0.84 -13.83
C CYS A 96 11.93 0.22 -15.21
N ASP A 97 11.27 0.96 -16.10
CA ASP A 97 10.77 0.47 -17.40
C ASP A 97 9.91 -0.79 -17.26
N LEU A 98 9.07 -0.83 -16.22
CA LEU A 98 8.17 -1.94 -15.92
C LEU A 98 6.75 -1.66 -16.40
N PRO A 99 5.97 -2.70 -16.75
CA PRO A 99 4.54 -2.58 -16.94
C PRO A 99 3.86 -1.93 -15.72
N GLU A 100 2.81 -1.15 -15.95
CA GLU A 100 2.09 -0.52 -14.85
C GLU A 100 1.38 -1.59 -14.01
N GLY A 101 1.71 -1.64 -12.72
CA GLY A 101 1.08 -2.54 -11.77
C GLY A 101 -0.35 -2.08 -11.43
N GLN A 102 -1.28 -3.02 -11.32
CA GLN A 102 -2.61 -2.78 -10.79
C GLN A 102 -2.53 -2.70 -9.25
N LEU A 103 -2.77 -1.51 -8.72
CA LEU A 103 -2.87 -1.27 -7.28
C LEU A 103 -4.30 -1.51 -6.82
N LEU A 104 -4.46 -2.32 -5.77
CA LEU A 104 -5.74 -2.63 -5.15
C LEU A 104 -5.66 -2.32 -3.67
N PHE A 105 -6.64 -1.54 -3.18
CA PHE A 105 -6.78 -1.18 -1.78
C PHE A 105 -8.04 -1.85 -1.24
N LYS A 106 -7.94 -2.49 -0.08
CA LYS A 106 -9.07 -2.99 0.68
C LYS A 106 -8.98 -2.43 2.09
N GLU A 107 -9.79 -1.42 2.35
CA GLU A 107 -9.94 -0.85 3.67
C GLU A 107 -10.56 -1.87 4.61
N ASN A 108 -9.99 -2.02 5.80
CA ASN A 108 -10.65 -2.72 6.89
C ASN A 108 -10.98 -1.66 7.96
N ALA A 109 -12.13 -1.00 7.79
CA ALA A 109 -12.61 0.01 8.71
C ALA A 109 -13.20 -0.66 9.96
N TYR A 110 -12.58 -0.45 11.12
CA TYR A 110 -13.17 -0.82 12.40
C TYR A 110 -12.82 0.24 13.44
N ILE A 111 -13.78 1.12 13.77
CA ILE A 111 -14.23 1.45 15.14
C ILE A 111 -15.65 2.01 15.01
N ALA A 112 -16.62 1.40 15.71
CA ALA A 112 -17.88 2.06 16.02
C ALA A 112 -17.68 2.88 17.29
N SER A 113 -17.83 4.20 17.22
CA SER A 113 -17.89 5.05 18.42
C SER A 113 -19.28 4.90 19.06
N THR A 114 -19.37 4.25 20.21
CA THR A 114 -20.46 4.45 21.18
C THR A 114 -20.39 5.84 21.79
#